data_AF-H2C517-F1
#
_entry.id   AF-H2C517-F1
#
_cell.length_a   1.000
_cell.length_b   1.000
_cell.length_c   1.000
_cell.angle_alpha   90.00
_cell.angle_beta   90.00
_cell.angle_gamma   90.00
#
_symmetry.space_group_name_H-M   'P 1'
#
loop_
_entity.id
_entity.type
_entity.pdbx_description
1 polymer ?
#
loop_
_entity_poly.entity_id
_entity_poly.type
_entity_poly.pdbx_seq_one_letter_code
_entity_poly.pdbx_strand_id
1 'polypeptide(L)'
;MTTTSHATYTEERDLVTKRQVVTSFMLVILGGVFGYLTYFPLYLTLIPLAILLFVFRDWKMLRNYGRLVNEGIIKFEPKFRSNRTEAFYSLLLVLALISIPMIISPFLAPLPWLGLSLGIIMGWPASNLVEFLASNIITYRTGKRLIKFYTWYHFREDVAMKDYGWLLK
;
A
#
# COMPACT_ATOMS: atom_id res chain seq x y z
N MET A 1 -41.49 -4.25 19.75
CA MET A 1 -40.14 -3.84 20.21
C MET A 1 -39.13 -4.79 19.59
N THR A 2 -38.46 -4.39 18.52
CA THR A 2 -37.37 -5.17 17.92
C THR A 2 -36.06 -4.69 18.52
N THR A 3 -35.40 -5.58 19.26
CA THR A 3 -34.04 -5.39 19.77
C THR A 3 -33.10 -5.21 18.57
N THR A 4 -32.63 -3.99 18.34
CA THR A 4 -31.57 -3.73 17.34
C THR A 4 -30.29 -4.35 17.86
N SER A 5 -29.93 -5.55 17.40
CA SER A 5 -28.65 -6.14 17.75
C SER A 5 -27.54 -5.34 17.07
N HIS A 6 -26.68 -4.75 17.89
CA HIS A 6 -25.51 -4.02 17.43
C HIS A 6 -24.33 -4.98 17.40
N ALA A 7 -24.16 -5.69 16.28
CA ALA A 7 -22.99 -6.53 16.08
C ALA A 7 -21.79 -5.66 15.67
N THR A 8 -20.72 -5.73 16.44
CA THR A 8 -19.41 -5.15 16.09
C THR A 8 -18.51 -6.29 15.64
N TYR A 9 -17.92 -6.16 14.45
CA TYR A 9 -17.03 -7.17 13.88
C TYR A 9 -15.65 -6.55 13.67
N THR A 10 -14.60 -7.21 14.16
CA THR A 10 -13.21 -6.78 13.97
C THR A 10 -12.53 -7.71 12.99
N GLU A 11 -12.06 -7.15 11.88
CA GLU A 11 -11.29 -7.85 10.88
C GLU A 11 -9.80 -7.56 11.08
N GLU A 12 -9.00 -8.60 11.32
CA GLU A 12 -7.54 -8.53 11.40
C GLU A 12 -6.93 -9.02 10.06
N ARG A 13 -6.03 -8.25 9.48
CA ARG A 13 -5.31 -8.58 8.24
C ARG A 13 -3.82 -8.28 8.38
N ASP A 14 -2.98 -9.15 7.82
CA ASP A 14 -1.56 -8.84 7.64
C ASP A 14 -1.40 -7.63 6.70
N LEU A 15 -0.29 -6.88 6.83
CA LEU A 15 0.00 -5.75 5.93
C LEU A 15 0.03 -6.20 4.47
N VAL A 16 0.74 -7.28 4.21
CA VAL A 16 0.82 -7.93 2.90
C VAL A 16 0.69 -9.42 3.11
N THR A 17 -0.24 -10.04 2.40
CA THR A 17 -0.42 -11.49 2.46
C THR A 17 0.73 -12.22 1.76
N LYS A 18 1.08 -13.44 2.22
CA LYS A 18 2.13 -14.24 1.57
C LYS A 18 1.90 -14.42 0.06
N ARG A 19 0.63 -14.62 -0.35
CA ARG A 19 0.26 -14.74 -1.76
C ARG A 19 0.61 -13.46 -2.54
N GLN A 20 0.29 -12.28 -2.00
CA GLN A 20 0.65 -11.00 -2.60
C GLN A 20 2.16 -10.81 -2.73
N VAL A 21 2.93 -11.19 -1.70
CA VAL A 21 4.40 -11.11 -1.75
C VAL A 21 4.96 -11.99 -2.88
N VAL A 22 4.51 -13.25 -2.96
CA VAL A 22 4.97 -14.18 -4.01
C VAL A 22 4.61 -13.66 -5.41
N THR A 23 3.37 -13.20 -5.61
CA THR A 23 2.97 -12.62 -6.91
C THR A 23 3.75 -11.36 -7.25
N SER A 24 3.97 -10.48 -6.26
CA SER A 24 4.76 -9.26 -6.44
C SER A 24 6.21 -9.58 -6.80
N PHE A 25 6.81 -10.55 -6.13
CA PHE A 25 8.18 -10.98 -6.37
C PHE A 25 8.35 -11.52 -7.80
N MET A 26 7.44 -12.40 -8.24
CA MET A 26 7.44 -12.93 -9.60
C MET A 26 7.30 -11.83 -10.66
N LEU A 27 6.38 -10.87 -10.44
CA LEU A 27 6.18 -9.74 -11.35
C LEU A 27 7.42 -8.85 -11.44
N VAL A 28 8.06 -8.53 -10.31
CA VAL A 28 9.27 -7.70 -10.28
C VAL A 28 10.46 -8.41 -10.94
N ILE A 29 10.61 -9.72 -10.79
CA ILE A 29 11.64 -10.49 -11.49
C ILE A 29 11.38 -10.48 -13.00
N LEU A 30 10.15 -10.80 -13.42
CA LEU A 30 9.77 -10.79 -14.83
C LEU A 30 10.01 -9.39 -15.44
N GLY A 31 9.56 -8.35 -14.74
CA GLY A 31 9.79 -6.95 -15.09
C GLY A 31 11.28 -6.61 -15.15
N GLY A 32 12.11 -7.20 -14.29
CA GLY A 32 13.56 -7.04 -14.31
C GLY A 32 14.22 -7.66 -15.54
N VAL A 33 13.77 -8.84 -15.96
CA VAL A 33 14.21 -9.48 -17.20
C VAL A 33 13.85 -8.61 -18.41
N PHE A 34 12.61 -8.14 -18.50
CA PHE A 34 12.19 -7.23 -19.58
C PHE A 34 12.90 -5.86 -19.52
N GLY A 35 13.11 -5.32 -18.33
CA GLY A 35 13.86 -4.10 -18.09
C GLY A 35 15.31 -4.22 -18.54
N TYR A 36 15.94 -5.37 -18.30
CA TYR A 36 17.29 -5.67 -18.76
C TYR A 36 17.38 -5.74 -20.29
N LEU A 37 16.38 -6.34 -20.95
CA LEU A 37 16.31 -6.45 -22.41
C LEU A 37 15.98 -5.13 -23.13
N THR A 38 15.40 -4.15 -22.42
CA THR A 38 14.97 -2.86 -22.99
C THR A 38 15.94 -1.74 -22.67
N TYR A 39 15.89 -1.22 -21.44
CA TYR A 39 16.77 -0.18 -20.95
C TYR A 39 16.83 -0.19 -19.42
N PHE A 40 17.77 -0.97 -18.90
CA PHE A 40 17.90 -1.25 -17.46
C PHE A 40 18.00 0.01 -16.58
N PRO A 41 18.73 1.09 -16.95
CA PRO A 41 18.82 2.28 -16.10
C PRO A 41 17.48 2.96 -15.84
N LEU A 42 16.56 2.98 -16.81
CA LEU A 42 15.21 3.54 -16.60
C LEU A 42 14.30 2.57 -15.88
N TYR A 43 14.50 1.26 -16.01
CA TYR A 43 13.80 0.30 -15.18
C TYR A 43 14.07 0.53 -13.68
N LEU A 44 15.31 0.92 -13.30
CA LEU A 44 15.68 1.23 -11.91
C LEU A 44 14.86 2.34 -11.25
N THR A 45 14.11 3.14 -12.02
CA THR A 45 13.12 4.09 -11.48
C THR A 45 12.05 3.40 -10.63
N LEU A 46 11.88 2.07 -10.75
CA LEU A 46 11.00 1.30 -9.87
C LEU A 46 11.37 1.44 -8.39
N ILE A 47 12.65 1.59 -8.05
CA ILE A 47 13.12 1.58 -6.65
C ILE A 47 12.62 2.82 -5.91
N PRO A 48 12.94 4.06 -6.35
CA PRO A 48 12.41 5.24 -5.69
C PRO A 48 10.88 5.30 -5.74
N LEU A 49 10.27 4.82 -6.84
CA LEU A 49 8.81 4.79 -6.94
C LEU A 49 8.18 3.81 -5.94
N ALA A 50 8.73 2.61 -5.77
CA ALA A 50 8.24 1.62 -4.81
C ALA A 50 8.29 2.14 -3.38
N ILE A 51 9.38 2.83 -3.02
CA ILE A 51 9.53 3.47 -1.71
C ILE A 51 8.50 4.58 -1.55
N LEU A 52 8.34 5.45 -2.56
CA LEU A 52 7.36 6.55 -2.51
C LEU A 52 5.93 6.02 -2.37
N LEU A 53 5.56 4.98 -3.13
CA LEU A 53 4.25 4.35 -3.04
C LEU A 53 4.00 3.71 -1.68
N PHE A 54 5.01 3.03 -1.11
CA PHE A 54 4.93 2.49 0.24
C PHE A 54 4.71 3.61 1.27
N VAL A 55 5.53 4.66 1.23
CA VAL A 55 5.42 5.80 2.15
C VAL A 55 4.06 6.49 2.03
N PHE A 56 3.54 6.64 0.81
CA PHE A 56 2.22 7.21 0.57
C PHE A 56 1.10 6.33 1.15
N ARG A 57 1.13 5.02 0.89
CA ARG A 57 0.09 4.06 1.32
C ARG A 57 0.04 3.89 2.84
N ASP A 58 1.20 3.81 3.49
CA ASP A 58 1.30 3.57 4.93
C ASP A 58 1.73 4.81 5.72
N TRP A 59 1.53 6.01 5.15
CA TRP A 59 1.92 7.28 5.76
C TRP A 59 1.43 7.44 7.20
N LYS A 60 0.16 7.07 7.47
CA LYS A 60 -0.45 7.18 8.81
C LYS A 60 0.24 6.28 9.84
N MET A 61 0.64 5.08 9.44
CA MET A 61 1.38 4.15 10.29
C MET A 61 2.79 4.68 10.55
N LEU A 62 3.50 5.06 9.49
CA LEU A 62 4.87 5.57 9.58
C LEU A 62 4.95 6.83 10.45
N ARG A 63 4.02 7.78 10.27
CA ARG A 63 3.95 9.02 11.06
C ARG A 63 3.73 8.76 12.55
N ASN A 64 3.00 7.70 12.90
CA ASN A 64 2.65 7.37 14.28
C ASN A 64 3.46 6.20 14.83
N TYR A 65 4.53 5.76 14.16
CA TYR A 65 5.32 4.59 14.52
C TYR A 65 5.78 4.60 15.99
N GLY A 66 6.22 5.76 16.51
CA GLY A 66 6.61 5.88 17.92
C GLY A 66 5.47 5.53 18.90
N ARG A 67 4.23 5.96 18.60
CA ARG A 67 3.05 5.57 19.39
C ARG A 67 2.73 4.10 19.24
N LEU A 68 2.88 3.54 18.03
CA LEU A 68 2.66 2.12 17.77
C LEU A 68 3.55 1.23 18.65
N VAL A 69 4.84 1.59 18.74
CA VAL A 69 5.83 0.83 19.52
C VAL A 69 5.55 0.94 21.02
N ASN A 70 5.16 2.12 21.50
CA ASN A 70 4.94 2.36 22.93
C ASN A 70 3.60 1.82 23.43
N GLU A 71 2.50 2.05 22.70
CA GLU A 71 1.14 1.70 23.11
C GLU A 71 0.68 0.35 22.56
N GLY A 72 1.37 -0.20 21.54
CA GLY A 72 1.03 -1.46 20.88
C GLY A 72 -0.16 -1.38 19.93
N ILE A 73 -0.87 -0.24 19.88
CA ILE A 73 -2.04 -0.03 19.01
C ILE A 73 -2.18 1.43 18.60
N ILE A 74 -2.62 1.66 17.36
CA ILE A 74 -3.05 2.98 16.89
C ILE A 74 -4.41 2.82 16.24
N LYS A 75 -5.34 3.70 16.58
CA LYS A 75 -6.70 3.72 16.04
C LYS A 75 -7.02 5.05 15.36
N PHE A 76 -7.76 4.98 14.27
CA PHE A 76 -8.27 6.14 13.53
C PHE A 76 -9.77 5.97 13.28
N GLU A 77 -10.52 7.04 13.53
CA GLU A 77 -11.93 7.11 13.15
C GLU A 77 -12.06 7.64 11.71
N PRO A 78 -12.89 7.01 10.86
CA PRO A 78 -13.11 7.46 9.49
C PRO A 78 -13.93 8.74 9.47
N LYS A 79 -13.26 9.89 9.31
CA LYS A 79 -13.93 11.19 9.08
C LYS A 79 -14.21 11.36 7.60
N PHE A 80 -15.48 11.60 7.23
CA PHE A 80 -15.92 11.74 5.83
C PHE A 80 -15.05 12.71 5.00
N ARG A 81 -14.74 13.88 5.55
CA ARG A 81 -13.89 14.88 4.88
C ARG A 81 -12.45 14.38 4.64
N SER A 82 -11.87 13.64 5.58
CA SER A 82 -10.51 13.07 5.42
C SER A 82 -10.53 11.97 4.37
N ASN A 83 -11.50 11.05 4.47
CA ASN A 83 -11.62 9.92 3.55
C ASN A 83 -11.85 10.39 2.10
N ARG A 84 -12.68 11.42 1.88
CA ARG A 84 -12.89 11.98 0.54
C ARG A 84 -11.60 12.55 -0.06
N THR A 85 -10.83 13.28 0.75
CA THR A 85 -9.55 13.86 0.35
C THR A 85 -8.52 12.77 0.06
N GLU A 86 -8.43 11.74 0.89
CA GLU A 86 -7.53 10.60 0.68
C GLU A 86 -7.89 9.79 -0.57
N ALA A 87 -9.19 9.59 -0.83
CA ALA A 87 -9.67 8.96 -2.05
C ALA A 87 -9.32 9.79 -3.30
N PHE A 88 -9.46 11.12 -3.22
CA PHE A 88 -9.06 12.01 -4.31
C PHE A 88 -7.55 11.94 -4.59
N TYR A 89 -6.70 11.99 -3.56
CA TYR A 89 -5.24 11.87 -3.73
C TYR A 89 -4.85 10.49 -4.27
N SER A 90 -5.50 9.43 -3.81
CA SER A 90 -5.27 8.07 -4.32
C SER A 90 -5.63 7.96 -5.79
N LEU A 91 -6.77 8.53 -6.20
CA LEU A 91 -7.19 8.59 -7.60
C LEU A 91 -6.20 9.38 -8.45
N LEU A 92 -5.77 10.55 -7.96
CA LEU A 92 -4.79 11.39 -8.65
C LEU A 92 -3.46 10.64 -8.85
N LEU A 93 -3.01 9.89 -7.84
CA LEU A 93 -1.81 9.07 -7.93
C LEU A 93 -1.96 7.96 -8.97
N VAL A 94 -3.10 7.26 -9.00
CA VAL A 94 -3.38 6.23 -10.03
C VAL A 94 -3.38 6.85 -11.43
N LEU A 95 -4.03 8.00 -11.60
CA LEU A 95 -4.03 8.73 -12.86
C LEU A 95 -2.62 9.17 -13.26
N ALA A 96 -1.80 9.62 -12.31
CA ALA A 96 -0.41 10.00 -12.56
C ALA A 96 0.43 8.79 -13.01
N LEU A 97 0.30 7.63 -12.35
CA LEU A 97 1.02 6.40 -12.74
C LEU A 97 0.70 5.95 -14.17
N ILE A 98 -0.51 6.19 -14.66
CA ILE A 98 -0.94 5.84 -16.02
C ILE A 98 -0.51 6.92 -17.02
N SER A 99 -0.71 8.19 -16.69
CA SER A 99 -0.51 9.31 -17.62
C SER A 99 0.96 9.71 -17.80
N ILE A 100 1.79 9.62 -16.75
CA ILE A 100 3.22 9.98 -16.82
C ILE A 100 3.96 9.21 -17.93
N PRO A 101 3.87 7.86 -18.01
CA PRO A 101 4.48 7.11 -19.11
C PRO A 101 3.99 7.55 -20.50
N MET A 102 2.71 7.93 -20.63
CA MET A 102 2.12 8.38 -21.91
C MET A 102 2.61 9.77 -22.31
N ILE A 103 2.69 10.70 -21.35
CA ILE A 103 3.15 12.07 -21.60
C ILE A 103 4.64 12.08 -21.96
N ILE A 104 5.43 11.15 -21.40
CA ILE A 104 6.87 11.05 -21.66
C ILE A 104 7.16 10.29 -22.97
N SER A 105 6.21 9.51 -23.50
CA SER A 105 6.42 8.69 -24.70
C SER A 105 6.94 9.43 -25.94
N PRO A 106 6.51 10.66 -26.29
CA PRO A 106 7.06 11.37 -27.46
C PRO A 106 8.47 11.90 -27.26
N PHE A 107 8.96 11.97 -26.00
CA PHE A 107 10.29 12.50 -25.67
C PHE A 107 11.36 11.42 -25.54
N LEU A 108 10.96 10.14 -25.52
CA LEU A 108 11.85 9.01 -25.35
C LEU A 108 11.82 8.11 -26.59
N ALA A 109 12.98 7.53 -26.92
CA ALA A 109 13.02 6.44 -27.89
C ALA A 109 12.22 5.22 -27.35
N PRO A 110 11.76 4.32 -28.24
CA PRO A 110 10.88 3.21 -27.84
C PRO A 110 11.43 2.32 -26.73
N LEU A 111 12.72 1.98 -26.74
CA LEU A 111 13.35 1.13 -25.73
C LEU A 111 13.44 1.81 -24.35
N PRO A 112 13.97 3.05 -24.21
CA PRO A 112 13.89 3.84 -22.99
C PRO A 112 12.47 4.01 -22.43
N TRP A 113 11.50 4.29 -23.30
CA TRP A 113 10.10 4.44 -22.90
C TRP A 113 9.52 3.16 -22.29
N LEU A 114 9.77 2.01 -22.92
CA LEU A 114 9.36 0.71 -22.39
C LEU A 114 9.98 0.46 -21.01
N GLY A 115 11.29 0.69 -20.86
CA GLY A 115 11.99 0.54 -19.58
C GLY A 115 11.39 1.39 -18.47
N LEU A 116 11.06 2.66 -18.75
CA LEU A 116 10.40 3.57 -17.82
C LEU A 116 8.98 3.09 -17.47
N SER A 117 8.16 2.75 -18.47
CA SER A 117 6.79 2.29 -18.25
C SER A 117 6.74 1.00 -17.42
N LEU A 118 7.67 0.07 -17.66
CA LEU A 118 7.82 -1.14 -16.89
C LEU A 118 8.24 -0.82 -15.46
N GLY A 119 9.19 0.10 -15.27
CA GLY A 119 9.58 0.58 -13.94
C GLY A 119 8.40 1.16 -13.16
N ILE A 120 7.55 1.95 -13.82
CA ILE A 120 6.37 2.56 -13.22
C ILE A 120 5.31 1.51 -12.85
N ILE A 121 4.98 0.61 -13.78
CA ILE A 121 3.99 -0.46 -13.56
C ILE A 121 4.45 -1.42 -12.46
N MET A 122 5.74 -1.79 -12.47
CA MET A 122 6.33 -2.68 -11.47
C MET A 122 6.54 -2.00 -10.11
N GLY A 123 6.47 -0.66 -10.05
CA GLY A 123 6.55 0.10 -8.80
C GLY A 123 5.48 -0.31 -7.78
N TRP A 124 4.26 -0.63 -8.21
CA TRP A 124 3.21 -1.08 -7.30
C TRP A 124 3.48 -2.47 -6.71
N PRO A 125 3.72 -3.53 -7.51
CA PRO A 125 4.20 -4.82 -7.01
C PRO A 125 5.43 -4.70 -6.11
N ALA A 126 6.42 -3.89 -6.49
CA ALA A 126 7.63 -3.66 -5.71
C ALA A 126 7.33 -2.97 -4.38
N SER A 127 6.35 -2.05 -4.32
CA SER A 127 5.94 -1.41 -3.06
C SER A 127 5.43 -2.43 -2.03
N ASN A 128 4.77 -3.52 -2.45
CA ASN A 128 4.36 -4.60 -1.54
C ASN A 128 5.56 -5.35 -0.98
N LEU A 129 6.64 -5.49 -1.74
CA LEU A 129 7.88 -6.12 -1.25
C LEU A 129 8.56 -5.22 -0.22
N VAL A 130 8.56 -3.91 -0.45
CA VAL A 130 9.04 -2.91 0.53
C VAL A 130 8.18 -2.96 1.79
N GLU A 131 6.86 -3.02 1.67
CA GLU A 131 5.93 -3.13 2.81
C GLU A 131 6.16 -4.43 3.60
N PHE A 132 6.41 -5.56 2.92
CA PHE A 132 6.77 -6.82 3.56
C PHE A 132 8.10 -6.74 4.32
N LEU A 133 9.13 -6.15 3.71
CA LEU A 133 10.43 -5.93 4.37
C LEU A 133 10.27 -5.03 5.59
N ALA A 134 9.53 -3.93 5.48
CA ALA A 134 9.25 -3.03 6.59
C ALA A 134 8.52 -3.75 7.74
N SER A 135 7.51 -4.56 7.42
CA SER A 135 6.80 -5.38 8.41
C SER A 135 7.75 -6.33 9.15
N ASN A 136 8.65 -7.02 8.43
CA ASN A 136 9.62 -7.94 9.04
C ASN A 136 10.62 -7.20 9.93
N ILE A 137 11.08 -6.01 9.53
CA ILE A 137 11.98 -5.17 10.34
C ILE A 137 11.30 -4.76 11.65
N ILE A 138 10.02 -4.34 11.58
CA ILE A 138 9.25 -3.96 12.76
C ILE A 138 9.06 -5.17 13.68
N THR A 139 8.72 -6.33 13.13
CA THR A 139 8.56 -7.57 13.91
C THR A 139 9.86 -8.03 14.55
N TYR A 140 10.99 -7.93 13.84
CA TYR A 140 12.29 -8.23 14.41
C TYR A 140 12.65 -7.31 15.59
N ARG A 141 12.36 -6.01 15.48
CA ARG A 141 12.67 -5.02 16.52
C ARG A 141 11.76 -5.11 17.75
N THR A 142 10.48 -5.41 17.54
CA THR A 142 9.47 -5.38 18.61
C THR A 142 9.16 -6.75 19.18
N GLY A 143 9.57 -7.82 18.49
CA GLY A 143 9.18 -9.20 18.79
C GLY A 143 7.70 -9.51 18.49
N LYS A 144 6.94 -8.55 17.93
CA LYS A 144 5.49 -8.64 17.71
C LYS A 144 5.15 -8.49 16.23
N ARG A 145 4.10 -9.17 15.77
CA ARG A 145 3.61 -9.08 14.40
C ARG A 145 2.80 -7.81 14.22
N LEU A 146 3.05 -7.13 13.10
CA LEU A 146 2.30 -5.94 12.71
C LEU A 146 1.05 -6.35 11.92
N ILE A 147 -0.12 -5.96 12.41
CA ILE A 147 -1.43 -6.34 11.85
C ILE A 147 -2.25 -5.07 11.61
N LYS A 148 -2.89 -4.98 10.45
CA LYS A 148 -3.93 -3.98 10.15
C LYS A 148 -5.26 -4.49 10.67
N PHE A 149 -6.02 -3.65 11.36
CA PHE A 149 -7.35 -4.02 11.83
C PHE A 149 -8.40 -3.03 11.34
N TYR A 150 -9.61 -3.54 11.13
CA TYR A 150 -10.79 -2.78 10.74
C TYR A 150 -11.96 -3.23 11.60
N THR A 151 -12.52 -2.31 12.36
CA THR A 151 -13.73 -2.55 13.14
C THR A 151 -14.92 -2.02 12.35
N TRP A 152 -15.91 -2.89 12.16
CA TRP A 152 -17.13 -2.61 11.44
C TRP A 152 -18.31 -2.62 12.42
N TYR A 153 -19.26 -1.73 12.16
CA TYR A 153 -20.49 -1.59 12.91
C TYR A 153 -21.68 -1.81 11.98
N HIS A 154 -22.52 -2.79 12.33
CA HIS A 154 -23.79 -3.01 11.65
C HIS A 154 -24.87 -2.12 12.25
N PHE A 155 -25.49 -1.30 11.41
CA PHE A 155 -26.67 -0.51 11.77
C PHE A 155 -27.79 -0.77 10.78
N ARG A 156 -28.81 -1.52 11.21
CA ARG A 156 -29.92 -1.99 10.35
C ARG A 156 -29.37 -2.81 9.17
N GLU A 157 -29.44 -2.28 7.95
CA GLU A 157 -28.94 -2.91 6.72
C GLU A 157 -27.58 -2.36 6.28
N ASP A 158 -27.08 -1.30 6.93
CA ASP A 158 -25.81 -0.66 6.56
C ASP A 158 -24.63 -1.19 7.39
N VAL A 159 -23.50 -1.34 6.71
CA VAL A 159 -22.20 -1.67 7.33
C VAL A 159 -21.31 -0.44 7.26
N ALA A 160 -21.02 0.16 8.43
CA ALA A 160 -20.14 1.31 8.52
C ALA A 160 -18.83 0.93 9.22
N MET A 161 -17.70 1.44 8.72
CA MET A 161 -16.43 1.31 9.43
C MET A 161 -16.46 2.23 10.66
N LYS A 162 -16.17 1.67 11.83
CA LYS A 162 -16.11 2.41 13.10
C LYS A 162 -14.71 2.96 13.34
N ASP A 163 -13.71 2.09 13.29
CA ASP A 163 -12.30 2.44 13.48
C ASP A 163 -11.41 1.49 12.68
N TYR A 164 -10.23 1.98 12.30
CA TYR A 164 -9.20 1.19 11.65
C TYR A 164 -7.84 1.61 12.16
N GLY A 165 -6.85 0.74 11.98
CA GLY A 165 -5.48 1.10 12.30
C GLY A 165 -4.54 -0.08 12.31
N TRP A 166 -3.55 0.00 13.20
CA TRP A 166 -2.46 -0.96 13.28
C TRP A 166 -2.28 -1.43 14.72
N LEU A 167 -1.97 -2.71 14.89
CA LEU A 167 -1.69 -3.34 16.17
C LEU A 167 -0.42 -4.19 16.09
N LEU A 168 0.30 -4.27 17.21
CA LEU A 168 1.45 -5.15 17.40
C LEU A 168 1.04 -6.32 18.32
N LYS A 169 1.03 -7.54 17.78
CA LYS A 169 0.57 -8.76 18.47
C LYS A 169 1.61 -9.86 18.48
#